data_AF-A0A450V4I8-F1
#
_entry.id   AF-A0A450V4I8-F1
#
_cell.length_a   1.000
_cell.length_b   1.000
_cell.length_c   1.000
_cell.angle_alpha   90.00
_cell.angle_beta   90.00
_cell.angle_gamma   90.00
#
_symmetry.space_group_name_H-M   'P 1'
#
loop_
_entity.id
_entity.type
_entity.pdbx_description
1 polymer ?
#
loop_
_entity_poly.entity_id
_entity_poly.type
_entity_poly.pdbx_seq_one_letter_code
_entity_poly.pdbx_strand_id
1 'polypeptide(L)'
;MMMSRPSRLTRPFIFKFLKNKNSEQTGACDKTHPVSALARSANMFTGLLLLLTPILGHAADGYRDLFARMEARQARLESFMYGPNNCLGERIDGLIEINGNCGSDARTLANLENQDRYALHLLMSAELGISPEDVGRERAKRNQDRYRAGVQREIQLANGRVTWWNGHPPCPCENDISRILTLSNARIHRQPDSASPVARDNLRQYEGYGVIDSTQDANGETWFEITGEYVPKNKPVNWSPASLGWIARSDVIPWRRALAMRFTPMLNRKPSVFFDQDSALLDLIDTSPAERSRRLRDIRDRFDSGQPVGNGVIALEPSIDASQENAIFYPVLDFHGSSSGGKIRLEGSVSRGLFAPSHKP
;
A
#
# COMPACT_ATOMS: atom_id res chain seq x y z
N MET A 1 -16.63 18.64 59.71
CA MET A 1 -15.80 19.59 58.95
C MET A 1 -15.64 19.02 57.55
N MET A 2 -16.55 19.41 56.65
CA MET A 2 -16.57 19.04 55.24
C MET A 2 -15.67 19.99 54.46
N MET A 3 -14.79 19.47 53.61
CA MET A 3 -14.34 20.19 52.42
C MET A 3 -14.34 19.22 51.23
N SER A 4 -15.39 19.36 50.44
CA SER A 4 -15.54 18.85 49.08
C SER A 4 -15.05 19.94 48.12
N ARG A 5 -14.29 19.57 47.07
CA ARG A 5 -13.95 20.44 45.93
C ARG A 5 -13.32 19.59 44.79
N PRO A 6 -13.39 20.04 43.52
CA PRO A 6 -14.46 19.60 42.63
C PRO A 6 -13.97 19.02 41.28
N SER A 7 -14.90 18.35 40.61
CA SER A 7 -14.93 17.99 39.20
C SER A 7 -14.70 19.18 38.24
N ARG A 8 -13.86 18.99 37.21
CA ARG A 8 -13.87 19.74 35.94
C ARG A 8 -13.65 18.75 34.80
N LEU A 9 -14.70 18.41 34.05
CA LEU A 9 -15.16 19.06 32.81
C LEU A 9 -14.12 19.03 31.68
N THR A 10 -14.31 18.04 30.82
CA THR A 10 -14.32 18.11 29.35
C THR A 10 -13.93 19.46 28.74
N ARG A 11 -12.89 19.44 27.91
CA ARG A 11 -12.72 20.42 26.83
C ARG A 11 -12.65 19.71 25.48
N PRO A 12 -13.40 20.20 24.48
CA PRO A 12 -13.44 19.62 23.14
C PRO A 12 -12.15 19.91 22.37
N PHE A 13 -11.78 18.97 21.50
CA PHE A 13 -10.72 19.18 20.51
C PHE A 13 -11.15 20.29 19.53
N ILE A 14 -10.30 21.30 19.37
CA ILE A 14 -10.47 22.42 18.43
C ILE A 14 -9.66 22.10 17.17
N PHE A 15 -10.33 22.00 16.03
CA PHE A 15 -9.68 22.00 14.71
C PHE A 15 -9.24 23.42 14.36
N LYS A 16 -7.95 23.60 14.03
CA LYS A 16 -7.43 24.85 13.43
C LYS A 16 -7.20 24.64 11.94
N PHE A 17 -7.94 25.39 11.13
CA PHE A 17 -7.78 25.48 9.68
C PHE A 17 -6.86 26.66 9.38
N LEU A 18 -5.68 26.41 8.80
CA LEU A 18 -4.78 27.46 8.31
C LEU A 18 -4.97 27.61 6.79
N LYS A 19 -5.71 28.64 6.43
CA LYS A 19 -5.90 29.12 5.05
C LYS A 19 -4.66 29.95 4.68
N ASN A 20 -3.86 29.50 3.71
CA ASN A 20 -2.85 30.36 3.11
C ASN A 20 -3.42 30.97 1.82
N LYS A 21 -3.55 32.29 1.81
CA LYS A 21 -3.70 33.13 0.63
C LYS A 21 -2.29 33.57 0.24
N ASN A 22 -1.90 33.34 -1.01
CA ASN A 22 -1.27 34.39 -1.80
C ASN A 22 -1.34 34.08 -3.30
N SER A 23 -1.55 35.18 -4.00
CA SER A 23 -1.83 35.41 -5.42
C SER A 23 -0.55 35.86 -6.14
N GLU A 24 -0.66 35.94 -7.48
CA GLU A 24 0.29 36.59 -8.42
C GLU A 24 1.52 35.75 -8.77
N GLN A 25 2.04 35.67 -10.01
CA GLN A 25 1.71 36.27 -11.30
C GLN A 25 2.46 35.50 -12.42
N THR A 26 1.76 35.29 -13.54
CA THR A 26 2.13 35.36 -14.98
C THR A 26 3.55 35.03 -15.53
N GLY A 27 3.52 34.32 -16.68
CA GLY A 27 4.51 34.36 -17.78
C GLY A 27 4.45 33.08 -18.64
N ALA A 28 3.55 32.95 -19.63
CA ALA A 28 3.59 33.42 -21.03
C ALA A 28 4.54 32.62 -21.98
N CYS A 29 3.93 32.11 -23.06
CA CYS A 29 4.51 31.71 -24.36
C CYS A 29 5.38 30.43 -24.41
N ASP A 30 5.37 29.59 -25.45
CA ASP A 30 4.72 29.67 -26.77
C ASP A 30 4.57 28.29 -27.44
N LYS A 31 3.78 28.30 -28.49
CA LYS A 31 3.31 27.21 -29.36
C LYS A 31 4.42 26.44 -30.08
N THR A 32 4.13 25.18 -30.44
CA THR A 32 4.27 24.66 -31.83
C THR A 32 3.65 23.25 -31.97
N HIS A 33 2.68 23.12 -32.87
CA HIS A 33 2.33 21.85 -33.54
C HIS A 33 3.18 21.70 -34.81
N PRO A 34 3.24 20.49 -35.43
CA PRO A 34 2.32 20.24 -36.55
C PRO A 34 1.75 18.80 -36.67
N VAL A 35 0.42 18.73 -36.75
CA VAL A 35 -0.47 18.15 -37.79
C VAL A 35 0.01 17.01 -38.74
N SER A 36 -0.69 15.87 -38.63
CA SER A 36 -1.28 14.94 -39.65
C SER A 36 -0.48 14.21 -40.74
N ALA A 37 -0.79 12.92 -40.93
CA ALA A 37 -1.31 12.33 -42.19
C ALA A 37 -1.56 10.81 -42.08
N LEU A 38 -2.81 10.35 -42.33
CA LEU A 38 -3.19 9.11 -43.08
C LEU A 38 -4.68 8.79 -42.79
N ALA A 39 -5.49 8.21 -43.68
CA ALA A 39 -5.76 8.36 -45.11
C ALA A 39 -7.13 7.68 -45.31
N ARG A 40 -7.90 8.16 -46.30
CA ARG A 40 -9.25 7.71 -46.65
C ARG A 40 -9.21 6.51 -47.60
N SER A 41 -10.15 5.57 -47.46
CA SER A 41 -10.82 4.82 -48.53
C SER A 41 -11.95 3.97 -47.90
N ALA A 42 -13.02 3.50 -48.54
CA ALA A 42 -13.98 4.04 -49.51
C ALA A 42 -15.24 3.15 -49.37
N ASN A 43 -16.40 3.65 -49.82
CA ASN A 43 -17.75 3.10 -49.64
C ASN A 43 -18.08 1.82 -50.44
N MET A 44 -19.17 1.17 -49.98
CA MET A 44 -20.33 0.63 -50.73
C MET A 44 -20.56 -0.88 -50.56
N PHE A 45 -21.63 -1.26 -49.85
CA PHE A 45 -22.67 -2.15 -50.37
C PHE A 45 -23.94 -2.00 -49.52
N THR A 46 -25.04 -1.66 -50.20
CA THR A 46 -26.37 -1.47 -49.61
C THR A 46 -27.26 -2.62 -50.03
N GLY A 47 -27.99 -3.22 -49.08
CA GLY A 47 -29.30 -3.83 -49.32
C GLY A 47 -29.48 -5.28 -48.84
N LEU A 48 -30.16 -5.47 -47.70
CA LEU A 48 -31.50 -6.08 -47.64
C LEU A 48 -32.08 -5.98 -46.21
N LEU A 49 -33.30 -5.47 -46.13
CA LEU A 49 -34.13 -5.21 -44.96
C LEU A 49 -34.77 -6.52 -44.44
N LEU A 50 -34.78 -6.80 -43.12
CA LEU A 50 -35.95 -7.35 -42.39
C LEU A 50 -35.70 -7.55 -40.87
N LEU A 51 -36.70 -7.06 -40.12
CA LEU A 51 -37.12 -7.37 -38.73
C LEU A 51 -36.48 -6.59 -37.56
N LEU A 52 -37.24 -5.56 -37.18
CA LEU A 52 -37.14 -4.69 -36.03
C LEU A 52 -37.36 -5.43 -34.70
N THR A 53 -36.32 -5.42 -33.86
CA THR A 53 -36.44 -5.25 -32.40
C THR A 53 -35.54 -4.08 -32.01
N PRO A 54 -36.00 -3.07 -31.25
CA PRO A 54 -35.14 -1.99 -30.79
C PRO A 54 -34.31 -2.49 -29.60
N ILE A 55 -33.32 -3.34 -29.89
CA ILE A 55 -32.14 -3.39 -29.04
C ILE A 55 -31.41 -2.09 -29.38
N LEU A 56 -31.21 -1.22 -28.39
CA LEU A 56 -30.43 0.01 -28.52
C LEU A 56 -29.10 -0.30 -29.23
N GLY A 57 -29.11 -0.08 -30.55
CA GLY A 57 -27.98 -0.30 -31.43
C GLY A 57 -26.95 0.75 -31.12
N HIS A 58 -26.02 0.42 -30.24
CA HIS A 58 -24.70 1.00 -30.31
C HIS A 58 -24.17 0.56 -31.68
N ALA A 59 -24.19 1.44 -32.67
CA ALA A 59 -23.42 1.23 -33.89
C ALA A 59 -22.02 0.79 -33.44
N ALA A 60 -21.47 -0.29 -34.02
CA ALA A 60 -20.15 -0.76 -33.66
C ALA A 60 -19.16 0.39 -33.87
N ASP A 61 -18.84 1.08 -32.78
CA ASP A 61 -17.98 2.25 -32.83
C ASP A 61 -16.63 1.81 -33.39
N GLY A 62 -16.21 2.41 -34.49
CA GLY A 62 -14.88 2.14 -35.03
C GLY A 62 -13.80 2.78 -34.17
N TYR A 63 -12.55 2.37 -34.36
CA TYR A 63 -11.38 2.97 -33.69
C TYR A 63 -11.40 4.49 -33.66
N ARG A 64 -11.73 5.12 -34.80
CA ARG A 64 -11.74 6.58 -34.92
C ARG A 64 -12.71 7.25 -33.94
N ASP A 65 -13.90 6.69 -33.79
CA ASP A 65 -14.94 7.29 -32.96
C ASP A 65 -14.63 7.09 -31.47
N LEU A 66 -14.09 5.91 -31.10
CA LEU A 66 -13.58 5.64 -29.75
C LEU A 66 -12.45 6.60 -29.36
N PHE A 67 -11.42 6.72 -30.21
CA PHE A 67 -10.30 7.62 -29.93
C PHE A 67 -10.74 9.08 -29.83
N ALA A 68 -11.64 9.55 -30.72
CA ALA A 68 -12.15 10.92 -30.66
C ALA A 68 -12.87 11.21 -29.32
N ARG A 69 -13.66 10.27 -28.80
CA ARG A 69 -14.35 10.42 -27.51
C ARG A 69 -13.39 10.39 -26.33
N MET A 70 -12.43 9.46 -26.33
CA MET A 70 -11.40 9.37 -25.29
C MET A 70 -10.53 10.64 -25.26
N GLU A 71 -10.08 11.11 -26.42
CA GLU A 71 -9.30 12.34 -26.57
C GLU A 71 -10.07 13.55 -26.04
N ALA A 72 -11.36 13.67 -26.38
CA ALA A 72 -12.21 14.75 -25.89
C ALA A 72 -12.38 14.77 -24.35
N ARG A 73 -12.22 13.63 -23.67
CA ARG A 73 -12.28 13.53 -22.21
C ARG A 73 -10.93 13.65 -21.52
N GLN A 74 -9.82 13.46 -22.24
CA GLN A 74 -8.48 13.30 -21.68
C GLN A 74 -8.13 14.45 -20.71
N ALA A 75 -8.26 15.70 -21.12
CA ALA A 75 -7.92 16.84 -20.26
C ALA A 75 -8.74 16.89 -18.95
N ARG A 76 -9.99 16.44 -18.98
CA ARG A 76 -10.85 16.38 -17.78
C ARG A 76 -10.52 15.18 -16.89
N LEU A 77 -10.16 14.03 -17.47
CA LEU A 77 -9.69 12.87 -16.70
C LEU A 77 -8.39 13.22 -15.98
N GLU A 78 -7.47 13.84 -16.71
CA GLU A 78 -6.18 14.29 -16.20
C GLU A 78 -6.33 15.26 -15.02
N SER A 79 -7.30 16.16 -15.02
CA SER A 79 -7.52 17.05 -13.88
C SER A 79 -7.94 16.31 -12.59
N PHE A 80 -8.56 15.14 -12.71
CA PHE A 80 -8.90 14.28 -11.57
C PHE A 80 -7.77 13.29 -11.19
N MET A 81 -6.93 12.91 -12.15
CA MET A 81 -5.76 12.04 -11.94
C MET A 81 -4.57 12.79 -11.35
N TYR A 82 -4.37 14.07 -11.73
CA TYR A 82 -3.26 14.93 -11.27
C TYR A 82 -3.70 15.99 -10.25
N GLY A 83 -5.00 16.13 -10.02
CA GLY A 83 -5.55 17.16 -9.14
C GLY A 83 -5.26 16.89 -7.67
N PRO A 84 -5.51 17.86 -6.78
CA PRO A 84 -5.22 17.73 -5.34
C PRO A 84 -5.93 16.54 -4.68
N ASN A 85 -7.04 16.08 -5.26
CA ASN A 85 -7.81 14.94 -4.75
C ASN A 85 -7.28 13.59 -5.23
N ASN A 86 -6.45 13.54 -6.30
CA ASN A 86 -5.87 12.33 -6.94
C ASN A 86 -6.80 11.12 -6.88
N CYS A 87 -8.07 11.33 -7.24
CA CYS A 87 -9.12 10.39 -6.90
C CYS A 87 -9.26 9.30 -7.98
N LEU A 88 -8.74 9.55 -9.19
CA LEU A 88 -8.66 8.55 -10.26
C LEU A 88 -7.24 7.99 -10.36
N GLY A 89 -7.16 6.69 -10.65
CA GLY A 89 -5.91 6.00 -10.97
C GLY A 89 -6.09 5.06 -12.17
N GLU A 90 -5.02 4.46 -12.68
CA GLU A 90 -5.12 3.41 -13.70
C GLU A 90 -4.83 2.04 -13.08
N ARG A 91 -5.66 1.04 -13.41
CA ARG A 91 -5.52 -0.35 -13.00
C ARG A 91 -4.55 -1.08 -13.89
N ILE A 92 -4.12 -2.27 -13.45
CA ILE A 92 -3.16 -3.07 -14.23
C ILE A 92 -3.79 -3.60 -15.53
N ASP A 93 -5.11 -3.67 -15.62
CA ASP A 93 -5.85 -4.02 -16.84
C ASP A 93 -6.11 -2.82 -17.77
N GLY A 94 -5.49 -1.66 -17.51
CA GLY A 94 -5.61 -0.48 -18.36
C GLY A 94 -6.93 0.27 -18.23
N LEU A 95 -7.78 -0.08 -17.27
CA LEU A 95 -8.99 0.68 -16.92
C LEU A 95 -8.70 1.72 -15.85
N ILE A 96 -9.58 2.69 -15.70
CA ILE A 96 -9.52 3.72 -14.65
C ILE A 96 -10.15 3.18 -13.36
N GLU A 97 -9.42 3.24 -12.25
CA GLU A 97 -9.93 3.02 -10.91
C GLU A 97 -10.51 4.32 -10.32
N ILE A 98 -11.62 4.17 -9.62
CA ILE A 98 -12.30 5.25 -8.93
C ILE A 98 -12.07 5.09 -7.42
N ASN A 99 -11.26 5.95 -6.80
CA ASN A 99 -11.11 5.95 -5.35
C ASN A 99 -12.41 6.44 -4.65
N GLY A 100 -12.62 5.99 -3.42
CA GLY A 100 -13.86 6.22 -2.66
C GLY A 100 -14.22 7.70 -2.45
N ASN A 101 -13.24 8.61 -2.52
CA ASN A 101 -13.41 10.04 -2.35
C ASN A 101 -13.74 10.81 -3.65
N CYS A 102 -13.92 10.14 -4.79
CA CYS A 102 -14.30 10.82 -6.04
C CYS A 102 -15.73 11.38 -6.00
N GLY A 103 -15.89 12.63 -6.46
CA GLY A 103 -17.18 13.25 -6.75
C GLY A 103 -17.90 12.61 -7.94
N SER A 104 -19.20 12.88 -8.09
CA SER A 104 -20.07 12.31 -9.15
C SER A 104 -19.53 12.54 -10.56
N ASP A 105 -18.95 13.71 -10.83
CA ASP A 105 -18.45 14.08 -12.14
C ASP A 105 -17.25 13.22 -12.55
N ALA A 106 -16.30 13.03 -11.62
CA ALA A 106 -15.14 12.16 -11.83
C ALA A 106 -15.56 10.70 -12.05
N ARG A 107 -16.55 10.23 -11.27
CA ARG A 107 -17.11 8.87 -11.42
C ARG A 107 -17.75 8.66 -12.78
N THR A 108 -18.59 9.61 -13.21
CA THR A 108 -19.27 9.54 -14.50
C THR A 108 -18.26 9.55 -15.64
N LEU A 109 -17.25 10.42 -15.55
CA LEU A 109 -16.21 10.53 -16.57
C LEU A 109 -15.37 9.26 -16.66
N ALA A 110 -14.95 8.70 -15.51
CA ALA A 110 -14.19 7.45 -15.45
C ALA A 110 -15.00 6.26 -15.98
N ASN A 111 -16.31 6.19 -15.70
CA ASN A 111 -17.17 5.13 -16.22
C ASN A 111 -17.31 5.20 -17.75
N LEU A 112 -17.53 6.40 -18.31
CA LEU A 112 -17.59 6.60 -19.77
C LEU A 112 -16.25 6.26 -20.43
N GLU A 113 -15.14 6.65 -19.79
CA GLU A 113 -13.81 6.30 -20.27
C GLU A 113 -13.56 4.79 -20.23
N ASN A 114 -13.96 4.10 -19.16
CA ASN A 114 -13.83 2.66 -19.04
C ASN A 114 -14.67 1.90 -20.06
N GLN A 115 -15.86 2.41 -20.39
CA GLN A 115 -16.69 1.85 -21.47
C GLN A 115 -15.97 1.94 -22.82
N ASP A 116 -15.43 3.11 -23.18
CA ASP A 116 -14.72 3.29 -24.45
C ASP A 116 -13.38 2.52 -24.48
N ARG A 117 -12.65 2.44 -23.35
CA ARG A 117 -11.43 1.61 -23.24
C ARG A 117 -11.72 0.14 -23.41
N TYR A 118 -12.78 -0.36 -22.78
CA TYR A 118 -13.18 -1.76 -22.92
C TYR A 118 -13.60 -2.09 -24.36
N ALA A 119 -14.38 -1.21 -25.00
CA ALA A 119 -14.73 -1.35 -26.41
C ALA A 119 -13.48 -1.35 -27.32
N LEU A 120 -12.51 -0.47 -27.03
CA LEU A 120 -11.23 -0.45 -27.73
C LEU A 120 -10.45 -1.76 -27.52
N HIS A 121 -10.38 -2.27 -26.29
CA HIS A 121 -9.71 -3.53 -25.99
C HIS A 121 -10.35 -4.71 -26.74
N LEU A 122 -11.68 -4.73 -26.89
CA LEU A 122 -12.40 -5.73 -27.67
C LEU A 122 -12.04 -5.69 -29.16
N LEU A 123 -11.96 -4.50 -29.76
CA LEU A 123 -11.55 -4.36 -31.17
C LEU A 123 -10.11 -4.84 -31.38
N MET A 124 -9.20 -4.39 -30.52
CA MET A 124 -7.78 -4.79 -30.58
C MET A 124 -7.61 -6.29 -30.32
N SER A 125 -8.38 -6.86 -29.39
CA SER A 125 -8.38 -8.29 -29.09
C SER A 125 -8.71 -9.13 -30.33
N ALA A 126 -9.72 -8.71 -31.10
CA ALA A 126 -10.10 -9.40 -32.34
C ALA A 126 -8.99 -9.35 -33.40
N GLU A 127 -8.24 -8.25 -33.49
CA GLU A 127 -7.14 -8.09 -34.45
C GLU A 127 -5.85 -8.80 -34.03
N LEU A 128 -5.56 -8.83 -32.73
CA LEU A 128 -4.31 -9.36 -32.18
C LEU A 128 -4.40 -10.84 -31.79
N GLY A 129 -5.61 -11.40 -31.68
CA GLY A 129 -5.81 -12.80 -31.26
C GLY A 129 -5.45 -13.07 -29.78
N ILE A 130 -5.51 -12.04 -28.93
CA ILE A 130 -5.29 -12.13 -27.48
C ILE A 130 -6.52 -11.65 -26.72
N SER A 131 -6.63 -11.95 -25.42
CA SER A 131 -7.80 -11.53 -24.63
C SER A 131 -7.88 -9.99 -24.49
N PRO A 132 -9.09 -9.39 -24.38
CA PRO A 132 -9.23 -7.96 -24.10
C PRO A 132 -8.51 -7.51 -22.82
N GLU A 133 -8.44 -8.39 -21.82
CA GLU A 133 -7.71 -8.15 -20.57
C GLU A 133 -6.20 -8.09 -20.79
N ASP A 134 -5.65 -8.93 -21.67
CA ASP A 134 -4.23 -8.88 -22.07
C ASP A 134 -3.91 -7.60 -22.85
N VAL A 135 -4.79 -7.17 -23.76
CA VAL A 135 -4.65 -5.88 -24.45
C VAL A 135 -4.56 -4.75 -23.43
N GLY A 136 -5.47 -4.75 -22.44
CA GLY A 136 -5.50 -3.77 -21.37
C GLY A 136 -4.22 -3.75 -20.54
N ARG A 137 -3.69 -4.94 -20.17
CA ARG A 137 -2.42 -5.08 -19.45
C ARG A 137 -1.22 -4.53 -20.23
N GLU A 138 -1.10 -4.90 -21.51
CA GLU A 138 -0.01 -4.41 -22.35
C GLU A 138 -0.09 -2.89 -22.57
N ARG A 139 -1.31 -2.35 -22.70
CA ARG A 139 -1.55 -0.91 -22.76
C ARG A 139 -1.12 -0.20 -21.46
N ALA A 140 -1.53 -0.71 -20.31
CA ALA A 140 -1.15 -0.16 -19.00
C ALA A 140 0.37 -0.16 -18.81
N LYS A 141 1.02 -1.29 -19.12
CA LYS A 141 2.48 -1.44 -19.06
C LYS A 141 3.21 -0.46 -19.98
N ARG A 142 2.76 -0.33 -21.24
CA ARG A 142 3.35 0.62 -22.21
C ARG A 142 3.18 2.07 -21.79
N ASN A 143 2.06 2.40 -21.13
CA ASN A 143 1.80 3.75 -20.67
C ASN A 143 2.44 4.07 -19.32
N GLN A 144 2.92 3.07 -18.58
CA GLN A 144 3.57 3.25 -17.28
C GLN A 144 4.69 4.30 -17.34
N ASP A 145 5.54 4.28 -18.38
CA ASP A 145 6.64 5.26 -18.45
C ASP A 145 6.20 6.63 -18.97
N ARG A 146 4.98 6.75 -19.50
CA ARG A 146 4.45 7.98 -20.14
C ARG A 146 3.69 8.87 -19.17
N TYR A 147 3.11 8.30 -18.13
CA TYR A 147 2.36 9.08 -17.14
C TYR A 147 3.30 9.89 -16.26
N ARG A 148 2.89 11.13 -15.98
CA ARG A 148 3.59 12.00 -15.04
C ARG A 148 3.67 11.36 -13.65
N ALA A 149 4.75 11.62 -12.93
CA ALA A 149 4.85 11.30 -11.51
C ALA A 149 3.68 11.95 -10.75
N GLY A 150 3.09 11.21 -9.81
CA GLY A 150 1.90 11.57 -9.03
C GLY A 150 0.66 10.73 -9.31
N VAL A 151 0.51 10.15 -10.50
CA VAL A 151 -0.66 9.34 -10.89
C VAL A 151 -0.65 7.98 -10.23
N GLN A 152 -1.69 7.68 -9.47
CA GLN A 152 -1.91 6.35 -8.87
C GLN A 152 -2.10 5.29 -9.96
N ARG A 153 -1.34 4.22 -9.87
CA ARG A 153 -1.34 3.09 -10.80
C ARG A 153 -1.27 1.79 -10.05
N GLU A 154 -2.12 0.85 -10.41
CA GLU A 154 -1.99 -0.51 -9.96
C GLU A 154 -0.85 -1.17 -10.73
N ILE A 155 0.13 -1.67 -10.00
CA ILE A 155 1.29 -2.40 -10.53
C ILE A 155 1.34 -3.78 -9.93
N GLN A 156 1.88 -4.73 -10.70
CA GLN A 156 2.19 -6.06 -10.20
C GLN A 156 3.64 -6.09 -9.71
N LEU A 157 3.80 -6.60 -8.50
CA LEU A 157 5.08 -6.84 -7.85
C LEU A 157 5.72 -8.12 -8.40
N ALA A 158 7.02 -8.28 -8.20
CA ALA A 158 7.77 -9.47 -8.64
C ALA A 158 7.21 -10.81 -8.08
N ASN A 159 6.48 -10.76 -6.96
CA ASN A 159 5.83 -11.93 -6.35
C ASN A 159 4.37 -12.15 -6.81
N GLY A 160 3.92 -11.43 -7.85
CA GLY A 160 2.59 -11.57 -8.43
C GLY A 160 1.48 -10.77 -7.72
N ARG A 161 1.75 -10.17 -6.54
CA ARG A 161 0.79 -9.31 -5.83
C ARG A 161 0.60 -7.97 -6.54
N VAL A 162 -0.56 -7.34 -6.33
CA VAL A 162 -0.84 -5.98 -6.83
C VAL A 162 -0.71 -4.94 -5.72
N THR A 163 -0.20 -3.76 -6.06
CA THR A 163 -0.19 -2.57 -5.19
C THR A 163 -0.42 -1.31 -6.01
N TRP A 164 -0.78 -0.22 -5.35
CA TRP A 164 -0.82 1.10 -5.96
C TRP A 164 0.54 1.80 -5.87
N TRP A 165 0.97 2.41 -6.95
CA TRP A 165 2.21 3.17 -7.10
C TRP A 165 1.93 4.47 -7.85
N ASN A 166 2.56 5.56 -7.44
CA ASN A 166 2.28 6.87 -7.99
C ASN A 166 3.36 7.42 -8.92
N GLY A 167 4.19 6.55 -9.50
CA GLY A 167 5.25 6.97 -10.43
C GLY A 167 6.50 7.58 -9.79
N HIS A 168 6.61 7.64 -8.46
CA HIS A 168 7.83 8.12 -7.78
C HIS A 168 8.78 6.95 -7.54
N PRO A 169 10.04 7.03 -7.99
CA PRO A 169 10.99 5.94 -7.84
C PRO A 169 11.33 5.64 -6.36
N PRO A 170 11.86 4.43 -6.09
CA PRO A 170 11.94 3.30 -7.01
C PRO A 170 10.55 2.70 -7.31
N CYS A 171 10.32 2.10 -8.50
CA CYS A 171 9.10 1.34 -8.74
C CYS A 171 9.03 0.18 -7.75
N PRO A 172 7.94 -0.03 -7.00
CA PRO A 172 7.81 -1.19 -6.11
C PRO A 172 7.92 -2.53 -6.86
N CYS A 173 7.61 -2.53 -8.16
CA CYS A 173 7.83 -3.66 -9.06
C CYS A 173 9.31 -4.04 -9.21
N GLU A 174 10.22 -3.07 -9.06
CA GLU A 174 11.67 -3.22 -9.12
C GLU A 174 12.27 -3.33 -7.71
N ASN A 175 11.75 -2.59 -6.73
CA ASN A 175 12.23 -2.56 -5.35
C ASN A 175 11.08 -2.25 -4.36
N ASP A 176 10.34 -3.28 -3.92
CA ASP A 176 9.17 -3.22 -3.00
C ASP A 176 9.51 -2.84 -1.54
N ILE A 177 10.49 -1.96 -1.32
CA ILE A 177 11.05 -1.68 0.01
C ILE A 177 10.67 -0.27 0.44
N SER A 178 9.59 -0.15 1.22
CA SER A 178 9.19 1.14 1.82
C SER A 178 9.86 1.41 3.17
N ARG A 179 10.33 0.36 3.84
CA ARG A 179 10.90 0.40 5.18
C ARG A 179 11.98 -0.65 5.31
N ILE A 180 12.85 -0.47 6.28
CA ILE A 180 13.93 -1.39 6.61
C ILE A 180 14.08 -1.51 8.13
N LEU A 181 14.68 -2.60 8.57
CA LEU A 181 15.13 -2.83 9.93
C LEU A 181 16.64 -3.05 9.91
N THR A 182 17.39 -2.38 10.77
CA THR A 182 18.85 -2.55 10.85
C THR A 182 19.26 -3.93 11.35
N LEU A 183 20.38 -4.44 10.85
CA LEU A 183 21.11 -5.55 11.45
C LEU A 183 22.09 -5.03 12.51
N SER A 184 22.75 -5.95 13.21
CA SER A 184 23.80 -5.60 14.16
C SER A 184 24.96 -4.93 13.43
N ASN A 185 25.53 -3.88 14.04
CA ASN A 185 26.64 -3.09 13.49
C ASN A 185 26.31 -2.30 12.21
N ALA A 186 25.03 -2.19 11.84
CA ALA A 186 24.60 -1.36 10.73
C ALA A 186 25.01 0.10 10.94
N ARG A 187 25.40 0.77 9.84
CA ARG A 187 25.87 2.16 9.84
C ARG A 187 25.09 3.02 8.88
N ILE A 188 24.88 4.29 9.24
CA ILE A 188 24.35 5.30 8.33
C ILE A 188 25.54 6.12 7.81
N HIS A 189 25.70 6.17 6.50
CA HIS A 189 26.72 6.91 5.77
C HIS A 189 26.17 8.20 5.17
N ARG A 190 27.03 9.20 4.92
CA ARG A 190 26.58 10.46 4.29
C ARG A 190 26.30 10.33 2.80
N GLN A 191 26.84 9.32 2.14
CA GLN A 191 26.70 9.02 0.71
C GLN A 191 26.52 7.50 0.54
N PRO A 192 25.96 7.03 -0.58
CA PRO A 192 25.75 5.59 -0.86
C PRO A 192 27.07 4.91 -1.26
N ASP A 193 28.03 4.88 -0.35
CA ASP A 193 29.34 4.27 -0.52
C ASP A 193 29.94 3.91 0.84
N SER A 194 30.53 2.73 0.93
CA SER A 194 31.23 2.22 2.12
C SER A 194 32.38 3.11 2.58
N ALA A 195 33.05 3.84 1.67
CA ALA A 195 34.12 4.77 2.01
C ALA A 195 33.62 6.14 2.51
N SER A 196 32.31 6.40 2.39
CA SER A 196 31.71 7.66 2.84
C SER A 196 31.79 7.81 4.36
N PRO A 197 31.99 9.04 4.88
CA PRO A 197 31.93 9.29 6.32
C PRO A 197 30.64 8.77 6.95
N VAL A 198 30.79 8.05 8.05
CA VAL A 198 29.67 7.55 8.85
C VAL A 198 28.96 8.74 9.51
N ALA A 199 27.70 8.96 9.13
CA ALA A 199 26.81 9.94 9.74
C ALA A 199 26.35 9.49 11.12
N ARG A 200 26.08 8.19 11.29
CA ARG A 200 25.68 7.57 12.56
C ARG A 200 26.14 6.12 12.62
N ASP A 201 26.75 5.76 13.74
CA ASP A 201 27.22 4.40 14.04
C ASP A 201 26.43 3.80 15.22
N ASN A 202 26.69 2.53 15.53
CA ASN A 202 26.11 1.79 16.65
C ASN A 202 24.58 1.83 16.66
N LEU A 203 23.97 1.62 15.48
CA LEU A 203 22.51 1.50 15.38
C LEU A 203 22.04 0.31 16.20
N ARG A 204 20.88 0.46 16.85
CA ARG A 204 20.29 -0.67 17.57
C ARG A 204 19.90 -1.71 16.54
N GLN A 205 20.10 -3.00 16.83
CA GLN A 205 19.57 -4.05 15.99
C GLN A 205 18.05 -3.89 15.89
N TYR A 206 17.52 -3.97 14.68
CA TYR A 206 16.12 -3.78 14.32
C TYR A 206 15.56 -2.38 14.61
N GLU A 207 16.41 -1.36 14.64
CA GLU A 207 15.97 0.02 14.52
C GLU A 207 15.31 0.20 13.14
N GLY A 208 14.09 0.74 13.14
CA GLY A 208 13.28 0.84 11.94
C GLY A 208 13.42 2.20 11.26
N TYR A 209 13.58 2.18 9.94
CA TYR A 209 13.62 3.37 9.12
C TYR A 209 12.71 3.29 7.91
N GLY A 210 12.30 4.46 7.45
CA GLY A 210 11.67 4.65 6.16
C GLY A 210 12.69 4.71 5.03
N VAL A 211 12.37 4.17 3.86
CA VAL A 211 13.21 4.31 2.66
C VAL A 211 12.69 5.46 1.79
N ILE A 212 13.53 6.48 1.61
CA ILE A 212 13.30 7.62 0.73
C ILE A 212 13.57 7.20 -0.71
N ASP A 213 14.78 6.68 -0.97
CA ASP A 213 15.26 6.30 -2.30
C ASP A 213 16.23 5.11 -2.22
N SER A 214 16.62 4.56 -3.37
CA SER A 214 17.63 3.51 -3.48
C SER A 214 18.54 3.73 -4.68
N THR A 215 19.83 3.46 -4.52
CA THR A 215 20.80 3.48 -5.61
C THR A 215 21.78 2.33 -5.50
N GLN A 216 22.59 2.10 -6.52
CA GLN A 216 23.72 1.16 -6.47
C GLN A 216 25.03 1.94 -6.50
N ASP A 217 26.01 1.47 -5.73
CA ASP A 217 27.37 2.00 -5.78
C ASP A 217 28.16 1.39 -6.96
N ALA A 218 29.43 1.80 -7.10
CA ALA A 218 30.31 1.32 -8.17
C ALA A 218 30.59 -0.20 -8.11
N ASN A 219 30.37 -0.84 -6.97
CA ASN A 219 30.54 -2.28 -6.77
C ASN A 219 29.22 -3.05 -6.98
N GLY A 220 28.13 -2.35 -7.30
CA GLY A 220 26.79 -2.93 -7.46
C GLY A 220 26.07 -3.19 -6.14
N GLU A 221 26.61 -2.78 -4.99
CA GLU A 221 25.90 -2.88 -3.71
C GLU A 221 24.76 -1.87 -3.70
N THR A 222 23.59 -2.32 -3.25
CA THR A 222 22.42 -1.44 -3.16
C THR A 222 22.45 -0.67 -1.86
N TRP A 223 22.18 0.63 -1.93
CA TRP A 223 22.10 1.53 -0.79
C TRP A 223 20.70 2.13 -0.71
N PHE A 224 20.19 2.29 0.52
CA PHE A 224 18.91 2.93 0.79
C PHE A 224 19.14 4.28 1.45
N GLU A 225 18.56 5.34 0.90
CA GLU A 225 18.45 6.61 1.60
C GLU A 225 17.31 6.50 2.60
N ILE A 226 17.55 6.89 3.85
CA ILE A 226 16.61 6.61 4.94
C ILE A 226 16.14 7.84 5.71
N THR A 227 14.96 7.73 6.28
CA THR A 227 14.38 8.73 7.18
C THR A 227 13.84 8.09 8.46
N GLY A 228 13.89 8.86 9.55
CA GLY A 228 13.18 8.54 10.80
C GLY A 228 11.71 8.96 10.77
N GLU A 229 11.28 9.68 9.73
CA GLU A 229 9.91 10.14 9.57
C GLU A 229 8.98 9.04 9.04
N TYR A 230 7.68 9.26 9.18
CA TYR A 230 6.68 8.34 8.67
C TYR A 230 6.72 8.26 7.14
N VAL A 231 6.92 7.05 6.60
CA VAL A 231 6.75 6.76 5.17
C VAL A 231 5.29 6.42 4.90
N PRO A 232 4.56 7.28 4.17
CA PRO A 232 3.19 6.98 3.77
C PRO A 232 3.18 5.85 2.75
N LYS A 233 2.08 5.10 2.74
CA LYS A 233 1.83 4.03 1.77
C LYS A 233 1.98 4.52 0.32
N ASN A 234 1.55 5.77 0.09
CA ASN A 234 1.71 6.50 -1.17
C ASN A 234 2.47 7.80 -0.85
N LYS A 235 3.68 7.99 -1.39
CA LYS A 235 4.53 9.18 -1.16
C LYS A 235 3.93 10.40 -1.88
N PRO A 236 3.35 11.42 -1.21
CA PRO A 236 2.82 12.58 -1.92
C PRO A 236 3.92 13.33 -2.69
N VAL A 237 3.54 14.12 -3.71
CA VAL A 237 4.49 14.83 -4.60
C VAL A 237 5.44 15.75 -3.84
N ASN A 238 4.99 16.31 -2.73
CA ASN A 238 5.77 17.18 -1.84
C ASN A 238 6.33 16.42 -0.62
N TRP A 239 6.37 15.08 -0.66
CA TRP A 239 6.98 14.28 0.39
C TRP A 239 8.49 14.35 0.28
N SER A 240 9.09 15.21 1.09
CA SER A 240 10.53 15.37 1.20
C SER A 240 10.90 15.32 2.68
N PRO A 241 10.91 14.12 3.28
CA PRO A 241 11.28 13.98 4.68
C PRO A 241 12.77 14.29 4.85
N ALA A 242 13.19 14.61 6.08
CA ALA A 242 14.61 14.78 6.38
C ALA A 242 15.35 13.44 6.17
N SER A 243 16.37 13.47 5.31
CA SER A 243 17.30 12.37 5.12
C SER A 243 18.22 12.23 6.33
N LEU A 244 18.35 11.01 6.83
CA LEU A 244 19.33 10.65 7.86
C LEU A 244 20.66 10.18 7.26
N GLY A 245 20.68 9.90 5.95
CA GLY A 245 21.81 9.35 5.22
C GLY A 245 21.46 8.03 4.53
N TRP A 246 22.51 7.28 4.16
CA TRP A 246 22.44 6.07 3.36
C TRP A 246 22.88 4.85 4.15
N ILE A 247 22.21 3.73 3.96
CA ILE A 247 22.56 2.46 4.61
C ILE A 247 22.61 1.35 3.57
N ALA A 248 23.62 0.50 3.66
CA ALA A 248 23.81 -0.60 2.73
C ALA A 248 22.68 -1.62 2.86
N ARG A 249 22.28 -2.26 1.76
CA ARG A 249 21.27 -3.31 1.75
C ARG A 249 21.71 -4.50 2.58
N SER A 250 23.00 -4.84 2.54
CA SER A 250 23.60 -5.89 3.36
C SER A 250 23.52 -5.64 4.86
N ASP A 251 23.34 -4.38 5.30
CA ASP A 251 23.23 -3.99 6.72
C ASP A 251 21.78 -3.98 7.22
N VAL A 252 20.79 -4.33 6.39
CA VAL A 252 19.38 -4.23 6.76
C VAL A 252 18.54 -5.41 6.28
N ILE A 253 17.39 -5.56 6.92
CA ILE A 253 16.31 -6.41 6.46
C ILE A 253 15.26 -5.51 5.81
N PRO A 254 14.97 -5.68 4.51
CA PRO A 254 13.82 -5.06 3.87
C PRO A 254 12.52 -5.38 4.63
N TRP A 255 11.89 -4.35 5.16
CA TRP A 255 10.69 -4.47 5.98
C TRP A 255 9.45 -4.32 5.12
N ARG A 256 8.95 -5.46 4.62
CA ARG A 256 7.66 -5.54 3.96
C ARG A 256 6.56 -5.55 5.02
N ARG A 257 5.94 -4.39 5.25
CA ARG A 257 4.75 -4.15 6.10
C ARG A 257 4.52 -5.19 7.21
N ALA A 258 5.41 -5.26 8.21
CA ALA A 258 5.06 -5.89 9.49
C ALA A 258 4.64 -4.80 10.48
N LEU A 259 3.73 -5.12 11.38
CA LEU A 259 3.47 -4.31 12.57
C LEU A 259 4.64 -4.58 13.53
N ALA A 260 5.57 -3.65 13.71
CA ALA A 260 6.55 -3.77 14.79
C ALA A 260 5.82 -3.43 16.09
N MET A 261 5.20 -4.43 16.71
CA MET A 261 4.89 -4.33 18.12
C MET A 261 6.23 -4.40 18.85
N ARG A 262 6.80 -3.22 19.15
CA ARG A 262 7.75 -3.14 20.24
C ARG A 262 6.96 -3.49 21.50
N PHE A 263 6.91 -4.77 21.84
CA PHE A 263 6.41 -5.18 23.13
C PHE A 263 7.27 -4.45 24.16
N THR A 264 6.62 -3.61 24.96
CA THR A 264 7.20 -3.08 26.18
C THR A 264 7.82 -4.26 26.93
N PRO A 265 9.07 -4.13 27.44
CA PRO A 265 9.78 -5.22 28.09
C PRO A 265 8.86 -5.99 29.01
N MET A 266 8.72 -7.30 28.78
CA MET A 266 7.77 -8.12 29.52
C MET A 266 8.09 -8.24 31.01
N LEU A 267 9.29 -7.82 31.42
CA LEU A 267 9.80 -7.96 32.77
C LEU A 267 8.86 -7.45 33.88
N ASN A 268 7.94 -6.53 33.58
CA ASN A 268 7.07 -5.94 34.59
C ASN A 268 5.58 -5.85 34.21
N ARG A 269 5.13 -6.58 33.18
CA ARG A 269 3.70 -6.58 32.82
C ARG A 269 3.13 -7.97 32.61
N LYS A 270 1.81 -8.08 32.73
CA LYS A 270 1.09 -9.33 32.46
C LYS A 270 1.02 -9.56 30.93
N PRO A 271 0.99 -10.83 30.49
CA PRO A 271 0.82 -11.18 29.08
C PRO A 271 -0.48 -10.63 28.49
N SER A 272 -0.45 -10.31 27.21
CA SER A 272 -1.61 -9.81 26.45
C SER A 272 -2.43 -10.97 25.89
N VAL A 273 -3.75 -10.81 25.89
CA VAL A 273 -4.71 -11.74 25.23
C VAL A 273 -5.30 -11.02 24.03
N PHE A 274 -5.37 -11.70 22.88
CA PHE A 274 -5.87 -11.17 21.63
C PHE A 274 -7.20 -11.83 21.26
N PHE A 275 -8.15 -11.02 20.81
CA PHE A 275 -9.50 -11.45 20.42
C PHE A 275 -9.73 -11.20 18.92
N ASP A 276 -10.54 -12.04 18.27
CA ASP A 276 -11.00 -11.85 16.89
C ASP A 276 -12.08 -10.78 16.75
N GLN A 277 -12.85 -10.54 17.82
CA GLN A 277 -13.99 -9.64 17.84
C GLN A 277 -13.93 -8.71 19.05
N ASP A 278 -14.27 -7.44 18.81
CA ASP A 278 -14.35 -6.41 19.87
C ASP A 278 -15.37 -6.79 20.95
N SER A 279 -16.49 -7.42 20.56
CA SER A 279 -17.54 -7.86 21.48
C SER A 279 -17.01 -8.82 22.55
N ALA A 280 -16.18 -9.79 22.18
CA ALA A 280 -15.62 -10.76 23.12
C ALA A 280 -14.68 -10.10 24.15
N LEU A 281 -13.92 -9.10 23.73
CA LEU A 281 -13.08 -8.30 24.62
C LEU A 281 -13.94 -7.45 25.56
N LEU A 282 -14.95 -6.75 25.02
CA LEU A 282 -15.84 -5.90 25.81
C LEU A 282 -16.61 -6.72 26.85
N ASP A 283 -17.15 -7.88 26.47
CA ASP A 283 -17.81 -8.82 27.38
C ASP A 283 -16.90 -9.22 28.55
N LEU A 284 -15.61 -9.45 28.28
CA LEU A 284 -14.63 -9.76 29.32
C LEU A 284 -14.34 -8.55 30.21
N ILE A 285 -14.21 -7.35 29.64
CA ILE A 285 -13.95 -6.10 30.37
C ILE A 285 -15.10 -5.77 31.31
N ASP A 286 -16.35 -5.98 30.86
CA ASP A 286 -17.57 -5.65 31.60
C ASP A 286 -17.88 -6.63 32.74
N THR A 287 -17.21 -7.79 32.77
CA THR A 287 -17.33 -8.71 33.92
C THR A 287 -16.68 -8.17 35.19
N SER A 288 -17.14 -8.66 36.35
CA SER A 288 -16.55 -8.31 37.64
C SER A 288 -15.04 -8.65 37.68
N PRO A 289 -14.20 -7.93 38.45
CA PRO A 289 -12.77 -8.18 38.50
C PRO A 289 -12.39 -9.64 38.86
N ALA A 290 -13.16 -10.27 39.75
CA ALA A 290 -12.96 -11.67 40.13
C ALA A 290 -13.27 -12.62 38.97
N GLU A 291 -14.36 -12.37 38.26
CA GLU A 291 -14.78 -13.17 37.11
C GLU A 291 -13.83 -13.01 35.93
N ARG A 292 -13.44 -11.77 35.61
CA ARG A 292 -12.44 -11.46 34.59
C ARG A 292 -11.12 -12.18 34.86
N SER A 293 -10.65 -12.16 36.11
CA SER A 293 -9.42 -12.85 36.51
C SER A 293 -9.56 -14.38 36.39
N ARG A 294 -10.73 -14.94 36.72
CA ARG A 294 -11.03 -16.37 36.54
C ARG A 294 -11.00 -16.76 35.07
N ARG A 295 -11.65 -15.98 34.20
CA ARG A 295 -11.68 -16.20 32.75
C ARG A 295 -10.31 -16.08 32.11
N LEU A 296 -9.51 -15.08 32.49
CA LEU A 296 -8.13 -14.93 32.00
C LEU A 296 -7.22 -16.10 32.42
N ARG A 297 -7.40 -16.65 33.63
CA ARG A 297 -6.69 -17.87 34.05
C ARG A 297 -7.13 -19.09 33.25
N ASP A 298 -8.44 -19.29 33.07
CA ASP A 298 -8.96 -20.39 32.22
C ASP A 298 -8.42 -20.32 30.79
N ILE A 299 -8.39 -19.12 30.20
CA ILE A 299 -7.79 -18.87 28.89
C ILE A 299 -6.32 -19.32 28.88
N ARG A 300 -5.56 -18.96 29.91
CA ARG A 300 -4.14 -19.32 30.02
C ARG A 300 -3.94 -20.83 30.15
N ASP A 301 -4.67 -21.47 31.06
CA ASP A 301 -4.56 -22.90 31.34
C ASP A 301 -4.92 -23.73 30.10
N ARG A 302 -5.90 -23.29 29.32
CA ARG A 302 -6.29 -23.91 28.04
C ARG A 302 -5.21 -23.74 26.97
N PHE A 303 -4.59 -22.57 26.87
CA PHE A 303 -3.43 -22.38 25.98
C PHE A 303 -2.25 -23.28 26.36
N ASP A 304 -1.88 -23.31 27.64
CA ASP A 304 -0.73 -24.09 28.13
C ASP A 304 -0.96 -25.61 27.98
N SER A 305 -2.22 -26.06 28.02
CA SER A 305 -2.61 -27.46 27.80
C SER A 305 -2.91 -27.82 26.34
N GLY A 306 -2.77 -26.86 25.40
CA GLY A 306 -3.07 -27.06 23.98
C GLY A 306 -4.56 -27.28 23.67
N GLN A 307 -5.45 -26.96 24.61
CA GLN A 307 -6.89 -27.01 24.40
C GLN A 307 -7.36 -25.79 23.60
N PRO A 308 -8.41 -25.92 22.78
CA PRO A 308 -9.06 -24.75 22.17
C PRO A 308 -9.52 -23.81 23.30
N VAL A 309 -9.49 -22.49 23.09
CA VAL A 309 -9.73 -21.49 24.15
C VAL A 309 -11.15 -20.90 24.10
N GLY A 310 -11.81 -20.94 22.94
CA GLY A 310 -13.18 -20.44 22.76
C GLY A 310 -13.32 -18.93 22.99
N ASN A 311 -14.56 -18.42 22.99
CA ASN A 311 -14.90 -17.04 23.35
C ASN A 311 -14.15 -15.95 22.56
N GLY A 312 -13.91 -16.17 21.26
CA GLY A 312 -13.25 -15.21 20.38
C GLY A 312 -11.76 -14.99 20.66
N VAL A 313 -11.13 -15.74 21.57
CA VAL A 313 -9.68 -15.61 21.81
C VAL A 313 -8.90 -16.28 20.66
N ILE A 314 -8.00 -15.53 20.03
CA ILE A 314 -7.20 -16.00 18.89
C ILE A 314 -5.73 -16.22 19.21
N ALA A 315 -5.20 -15.49 20.19
CA ALA A 315 -3.80 -15.62 20.57
C ALA A 315 -3.57 -15.18 22.01
N LEU A 316 -2.50 -15.70 22.59
CA LEU A 316 -1.96 -15.29 23.86
C LEU A 316 -0.48 -14.98 23.67
N GLU A 317 -0.04 -13.86 24.25
CA GLU A 317 1.37 -13.52 24.28
C GLU A 317 2.15 -14.61 25.05
N PRO A 318 3.19 -15.22 24.45
CA PRO A 318 3.95 -16.30 25.07
C PRO A 318 4.69 -15.80 26.31
N SER A 319 5.00 -16.71 27.24
CA SER A 319 5.85 -16.37 28.38
C SER A 319 7.31 -16.38 27.95
N ILE A 320 8.05 -15.30 28.22
CA ILE A 320 9.51 -15.27 28.07
C ILE A 320 10.16 -15.57 29.42
N ASP A 321 11.20 -16.41 29.44
CA ASP A 321 12.09 -16.57 30.59
C ASP A 321 12.93 -15.30 30.82
N ALA A 322 13.31 -15.02 32.07
CA ALA A 322 14.20 -13.90 32.42
C ALA A 322 15.55 -13.97 31.69
N SER A 323 15.98 -15.12 31.18
CA SER A 323 17.18 -15.24 30.36
C SER A 323 17.01 -14.70 28.93
N GLN A 324 15.80 -14.33 28.52
CA GLN A 324 15.49 -13.84 27.17
C GLN A 324 14.87 -12.43 27.18
N GLU A 325 15.32 -11.55 28.09
CA GLU A 325 14.83 -10.17 28.22
C GLU A 325 14.90 -9.36 26.92
N ASN A 326 15.78 -9.77 26.00
CA ASN A 326 15.96 -9.17 24.67
C ASN A 326 15.20 -9.90 23.55
N ALA A 327 14.31 -10.85 23.86
CA ALA A 327 13.53 -11.54 22.84
C ALA A 327 12.55 -10.56 22.18
N ILE A 328 12.65 -10.45 20.86
CA ILE A 328 11.79 -9.61 20.03
C ILE A 328 10.80 -10.54 19.32
N PHE A 329 9.51 -10.32 19.54
CA PHE A 329 8.47 -11.03 18.80
C PHE A 329 8.16 -10.32 17.49
N TYR A 330 8.32 -11.04 16.39
CA TYR A 330 7.81 -10.63 15.08
C TYR A 330 6.45 -11.26 14.86
N PRO A 331 5.38 -10.48 14.65
CA PRO A 331 4.20 -11.04 14.05
C PRO A 331 4.52 -11.33 12.58
N VAL A 332 4.54 -12.61 12.21
CA VAL A 332 4.56 -13.03 10.80
C VAL A 332 3.15 -12.79 10.26
N LEU A 333 2.97 -11.71 9.51
CA LEU A 333 1.68 -11.33 8.90
C LEU A 333 1.74 -11.47 7.38
N ASP A 334 2.03 -12.67 6.90
CA ASP A 334 1.62 -13.12 5.57
C ASP A 334 0.95 -14.49 5.75
N PHE A 335 -0.38 -14.49 5.93
CA PHE A 335 -1.19 -15.68 5.70
C PHE A 335 -2.13 -15.39 4.54
N HIS A 336 -1.84 -15.98 3.39
CA HIS A 336 -2.87 -16.30 2.42
C HIS A 336 -3.47 -17.65 2.83
N GLY A 337 -4.75 -17.67 3.17
CA GLY A 337 -5.46 -18.92 3.44
C GLY A 337 -5.43 -19.81 2.20
N SER A 338 -4.96 -21.04 2.32
CA SER A 338 -5.34 -22.08 1.36
C SER A 338 -6.81 -22.42 1.62
N SER A 339 -7.60 -22.27 0.57
CA SER A 339 -9.00 -22.66 0.46
C SER A 339 -9.35 -23.97 1.16
N SER A 340 -10.49 -23.95 1.85
CA SER A 340 -11.32 -25.09 2.29
C SER A 340 -10.60 -26.25 2.99
N GLY A 341 -10.64 -26.22 4.33
CA GLY A 341 -10.61 -27.44 5.16
C GLY A 341 -9.22 -27.92 5.58
N GLY A 342 -8.56 -27.20 6.50
CA GLY A 342 -7.36 -27.73 7.16
C GLY A 342 -6.76 -26.76 8.16
N LYS A 343 -6.54 -27.23 9.39
CA LYS A 343 -5.92 -26.50 10.51
C LYS A 343 -4.52 -25.98 10.14
N ILE A 344 -4.13 -24.83 10.67
CA ILE A 344 -2.76 -24.33 10.61
C ILE A 344 -1.85 -25.33 11.34
N ARG A 345 -0.91 -25.93 10.60
CA ARG A 345 0.17 -26.79 11.08
C ARG A 345 1.46 -26.28 10.46
N LEU A 346 2.48 -26.05 11.26
CA LEU A 346 3.86 -25.87 10.79
C LEU A 346 4.54 -27.24 10.93
N GLU A 347 4.86 -27.86 9.79
CA GLU A 347 5.64 -29.12 9.66
C GLU A 347 5.37 -30.22 10.71
N GLY A 348 4.10 -30.56 10.94
CA GLY A 348 3.72 -31.75 11.73
C GLY A 348 4.16 -31.75 13.19
N SER A 349 4.74 -30.65 13.68
CA SER A 349 5.29 -30.48 15.03
C SER A 349 4.79 -29.16 15.60
N VAL A 350 4.59 -29.07 16.92
CA VAL A 350 4.30 -27.78 17.57
C VAL A 350 5.61 -26.96 17.56
N SER A 351 5.78 -26.08 16.56
CA SER A 351 7.00 -25.28 16.44
C SER A 351 6.94 -24.03 17.32
N ARG A 352 7.93 -23.93 18.23
CA ARG A 352 8.37 -22.71 18.91
C ARG A 352 8.80 -21.65 17.88
N GLY A 353 8.52 -20.38 18.19
CA GLY A 353 8.88 -19.24 17.34
C GLY A 353 10.37 -19.18 16.96
N LEU A 354 10.67 -18.42 15.92
CA LEU A 354 12.05 -18.10 15.50
C LEU A 354 12.81 -17.46 16.67
N PHE A 355 13.68 -18.24 17.31
CA PHE A 355 14.66 -17.77 18.27
C PHE A 355 15.98 -17.50 17.53
N ALA A 356 16.39 -16.24 17.45
CA ALA A 356 17.79 -15.92 17.20
C ALA A 356 18.52 -15.91 18.55
N PRO A 357 19.49 -16.80 18.82
CA PRO A 357 20.29 -16.71 20.03
C PRO A 357 21.14 -15.44 19.98
N SER A 358 20.99 -14.55 20.97
CA SER A 358 21.94 -13.46 21.18
C SER A 358 23.29 -14.06 21.56
N HIS A 359 24.33 -13.83 20.75
CA HIS A 359 25.69 -14.07 21.21
C HIS A 359 26.00 -13.13 22.37
N LYS A 360 26.50 -13.70 23.46
CA LYS A 360 27.11 -12.96 24.57
C LYS A 360 28.42 -12.31 24.09
N PRO A 361 28.81 -11.17 24.70
CA PRO A 361 29.78 -10.22 24.16
C PRO A 361 31.15 -10.80 23.82
#